data_AF-A0AA96QXY9-F1
#
_entry.id   AF-A0AA96QXY9-F1
#
_cell.length_a   1.000
_cell.length_b   1.000
_cell.length_c   1.000
_cell.angle_alpha   90.00
_cell.angle_beta   90.00
_cell.angle_gamma   90.00
#
_symmetry.space_group_name_H-M   'P 1'
#
loop_
_entity.id
_entity.type
_entity.pdbx_description
1 polymer ?
#
loop_
_entity_poly.entity_id
_entity_poly.type
_entity_poly.pdbx_seq_one_letter_code
_entity_poly.pdbx_strand_id
1 'polypeptide(L)'
;MSQSSDDSPHDGGGRGDRPDSSITRRNEVLLQQSAPRTRVLDDHRYRVTPGRGCTTLRLQLFTGPGLRPVVVVTQRTDEGMSLFTGTEVMIGHVWREHFPAEPLPPVWVQRQLMPEDWDVAPYTMVLVDAGDDFTVANPEWPPLTQQQVDILVGQPVSPDRGDYRPRQPASVCRLRFTPSEVGSMPPTQPFPSTCTTGNDDMPRLRPPQWLIGAWRRRRGSRICCWYHHGDWGAVNELALRLLADVPDPDADEDEIVDQVLTAAHHQQVDPWTVEALTSLFIDPIVLQTDVEGRMSAFAGGRRRVQAMRDASAVRTVIAVEVLVPVTPHHHDRRRTTATTRGAGGRRRRPTPADGGTSDRLRHGLLADQDLQPREQLGG
;
A
#
# COMPACT_ATOMS: atom_id res chain seq x y z
N MET A 1 -6.17 22.54 -62.24
CA MET A 1 -5.79 21.32 -61.50
C MET A 1 -5.71 21.69 -60.05
N SER A 2 -6.73 21.29 -59.30
CA SER A 2 -7.08 21.81 -57.98
C SER A 2 -6.20 21.19 -56.88
N GLN A 3 -5.61 22.03 -56.04
CA GLN A 3 -5.08 21.64 -54.73
C GLN A 3 -6.12 22.05 -53.70
N SER A 4 -6.79 21.06 -53.13
CA SER A 4 -7.65 21.17 -51.95
C SER A 4 -6.81 20.64 -50.80
N SER A 5 -6.40 21.56 -49.92
CA SER A 5 -5.77 21.23 -48.65
C SER A 5 -6.82 21.48 -47.57
N ASP A 6 -7.35 20.39 -47.04
CA ASP A 6 -8.27 20.36 -45.91
C ASP A 6 -7.56 20.79 -44.63
N ASP A 7 -7.82 22.02 -44.19
CA ASP A 7 -7.58 22.47 -42.82
C ASP A 7 -8.75 21.99 -41.94
N SER A 8 -8.60 20.82 -41.34
CA SER A 8 -9.48 20.39 -40.25
C SER A 8 -8.94 20.92 -38.91
N PRO A 9 -9.71 21.75 -38.18
CA PRO A 9 -9.28 22.22 -36.87
C PRO A 9 -9.29 21.05 -35.89
N HIS A 10 -8.11 20.77 -35.32
CA HIS A 10 -7.98 19.88 -34.17
C HIS A 10 -8.72 20.51 -32.99
N ASP A 11 -9.95 20.02 -32.78
CA ASP A 11 -10.76 20.31 -31.61
C ASP A 11 -10.05 19.73 -30.38
N GLY A 12 -9.26 20.57 -29.72
CA GLY A 12 -8.58 20.28 -28.47
C GLY A 12 -9.62 20.12 -27.38
N GLY A 13 -10.24 18.94 -27.30
CA GLY A 13 -11.12 18.54 -26.22
C GLY A 13 -10.36 18.55 -24.89
N GLY A 14 -10.27 19.74 -24.29
CA GLY A 14 -9.83 19.93 -22.92
C GLY A 14 -10.72 19.06 -22.04
N ARG A 15 -10.15 17.97 -21.52
CA ARG A 15 -10.74 17.23 -20.41
C ARG A 15 -10.86 18.22 -19.27
N GLY A 16 -12.05 18.79 -19.08
CA GLY A 16 -12.32 19.64 -17.94
C GLY A 16 -11.95 18.87 -16.68
N ASP A 17 -11.05 19.44 -15.89
CA ASP A 17 -10.70 18.99 -14.54
C ASP A 17 -11.99 18.98 -13.72
N ARG A 18 -12.69 17.85 -13.74
CA ARG A 18 -13.83 17.64 -12.87
C ARG A 18 -13.23 17.55 -11.46
N PRO A 19 -13.59 18.45 -10.54
CA PRO A 19 -13.02 18.44 -9.19
C PRO A 19 -13.26 17.05 -8.58
N ASP A 20 -12.22 16.49 -7.98
CA ASP A 20 -12.26 15.20 -7.31
C ASP A 20 -13.43 15.19 -6.31
N SER A 21 -14.42 14.32 -6.55
CA SER A 21 -15.66 14.28 -5.78
C SER A 21 -15.39 13.99 -4.29
N SER A 22 -14.31 13.25 -3.99
CA SER A 22 -13.91 12.94 -2.61
C SER A 22 -13.45 14.19 -1.86
N ILE A 23 -12.74 15.10 -2.54
CA ILE A 23 -12.27 16.37 -1.98
C ILE A 23 -13.45 17.30 -1.68
N THR A 24 -14.43 17.35 -2.58
CA THR A 24 -15.67 18.12 -2.37
C THR A 24 -16.43 17.58 -1.17
N ARG A 25 -16.69 16.26 -1.11
CA ARG A 25 -17.40 15.60 0.01
C ARG A 25 -16.66 15.81 1.34
N ARG A 26 -15.33 15.72 1.37
CA ARG A 26 -14.50 16.04 2.55
C ARG A 26 -14.73 17.48 3.01
N ASN A 27 -14.69 18.45 2.10
CA ASN A 27 -14.85 19.87 2.44
C ASN A 27 -16.25 20.16 3.00
N GLU A 28 -17.29 19.50 2.48
CA GLU A 28 -18.65 19.58 3.03
C GLU A 28 -18.71 19.05 4.46
N VAL A 29 -18.08 17.89 4.73
CA VAL A 29 -18.00 17.34 6.09
C VAL A 29 -17.26 18.30 7.02
N LEU A 30 -16.11 18.86 6.61
CA LEU A 30 -15.39 19.86 7.40
C LEU A 30 -16.27 21.08 7.70
N LEU A 31 -16.98 21.62 6.70
CA LEU A 31 -17.84 22.79 6.89
C LEU A 31 -18.99 22.51 7.86
N GLN A 32 -19.61 21.33 7.76
CA GLN A 32 -20.77 20.96 8.57
C GLN A 32 -20.41 20.49 9.98
N GLN A 33 -19.26 19.85 10.15
CA GLN A 33 -18.90 19.16 11.38
C GLN A 33 -17.84 19.87 12.20
N SER A 34 -17.19 20.93 11.71
CA SER A 34 -16.19 21.67 12.51
C SER A 34 -16.85 22.48 13.61
N ALA A 35 -16.61 22.07 14.85
CA ALA A 35 -17.15 22.72 16.04
C ALA A 35 -16.39 22.26 17.30
N PRO A 36 -16.40 23.04 18.39
CA PRO A 36 -15.80 22.65 19.65
C PRO A 36 -16.38 21.33 20.17
N ARG A 37 -15.50 20.37 20.47
CA ARG A 37 -15.83 19.08 21.09
C ARG A 37 -15.01 18.88 22.35
N THR A 38 -15.50 18.02 23.24
CA THR A 38 -14.75 17.51 24.38
C THR A 38 -14.10 16.18 24.00
N ARG A 39 -12.82 16.00 24.33
CA ARG A 39 -12.17 14.69 24.21
C ARG A 39 -12.62 13.81 25.36
N VAL A 40 -13.39 12.77 25.06
CA VAL A 40 -13.98 11.86 26.07
C VAL A 40 -13.17 10.59 26.25
N LEU A 41 -12.31 10.24 25.28
CA LEU A 41 -11.39 9.11 25.37
C LEU A 41 -10.07 9.46 24.68
N ASP A 42 -8.96 8.99 25.26
CA ASP A 42 -7.64 8.95 24.65
C ASP A 42 -6.95 7.66 25.13
N ASP A 43 -7.15 6.57 24.38
CA ASP A 43 -6.61 5.25 24.71
C ASP A 43 -5.44 4.91 23.79
N HIS A 44 -4.24 4.87 24.34
CA HIS A 44 -3.02 4.51 23.62
C HIS A 44 -2.87 2.99 23.37
N ARG A 45 -3.81 2.16 23.81
CA ARG A 45 -3.74 0.70 23.70
C ARG A 45 -5.07 0.10 23.26
N TYR A 46 -5.90 0.89 22.58
CA TYR A 46 -7.17 0.42 22.07
C TYR A 46 -6.94 -0.75 21.12
N ARG A 47 -7.71 -1.82 21.31
CA ARG A 47 -7.56 -3.08 20.58
C ARG A 47 -8.82 -3.40 19.81
N VAL A 48 -8.65 -3.69 18.53
CA VAL A 48 -9.68 -4.26 17.68
C VAL A 48 -9.26 -5.69 17.37
N THR A 49 -10.11 -6.68 17.61
CA THR A 49 -9.81 -8.09 17.31
C THR A 49 -10.68 -8.58 16.17
N PRO A 50 -10.39 -8.18 14.91
CA PRO A 50 -11.15 -8.65 13.76
C PRO A 50 -10.75 -10.10 13.46
N GLY A 51 -11.61 -11.06 13.79
CA GLY A 51 -11.35 -12.49 13.53
C GLY A 51 -10.20 -13.04 14.37
N ARG A 52 -9.13 -13.53 13.73
CA ARG A 52 -7.99 -14.22 14.37
C ARG A 52 -6.81 -13.30 14.75
N GLY A 53 -6.80 -12.06 14.26
CA GLY A 53 -5.75 -11.07 14.55
C GLY A 53 -6.16 -10.08 15.64
N CYS A 54 -5.17 -9.47 16.30
CA CYS A 54 -5.38 -8.32 17.17
C CYS A 54 -4.66 -7.11 16.58
N THR A 55 -5.43 -6.09 16.23
CA THR A 55 -4.93 -4.78 15.85
C THR A 55 -4.89 -3.88 17.07
N THR A 56 -3.81 -3.14 17.27
CA THR A 56 -3.73 -2.11 18.32
C THR A 56 -3.54 -0.74 17.67
N LEU A 57 -4.17 0.29 18.22
CA LEU A 57 -4.04 1.67 17.76
C LEU A 57 -4.20 2.64 18.93
N ARG A 58 -3.86 3.92 18.72
CA ARG A 58 -4.30 5.00 19.60
C ARG A 58 -5.69 5.43 19.15
N LEU A 59 -6.66 5.45 20.06
CA LEU A 59 -8.02 5.92 19.81
C LEU A 59 -8.27 7.21 20.58
N GLN A 60 -8.58 8.30 19.87
CA GLN A 60 -9.03 9.56 20.47
C GLN A 60 -10.48 9.83 20.05
N LEU A 61 -11.38 9.95 21.02
CA LEU A 61 -12.81 10.19 20.79
C LEU A 61 -13.20 11.61 21.21
N PHE A 62 -13.90 12.30 20.32
CA PHE A 62 -14.36 13.67 20.53
C PHE A 62 -15.87 13.76 20.30
N THR A 63 -16.59 14.31 21.29
CA THR A 63 -18.06 14.46 21.23
C THR A 63 -18.47 15.89 21.54
N GLY A 64 -19.61 16.32 21.02
CA GLY A 64 -20.22 17.61 21.35
C GLY A 64 -21.73 17.60 21.09
N PRO A 65 -22.53 18.47 21.74
CA PRO A 65 -23.98 18.47 21.61
C PRO A 65 -24.44 18.68 20.17
N GLY A 66 -25.31 17.80 19.66
CA GLY A 66 -25.88 17.90 18.31
C GLY A 66 -24.89 17.66 17.17
N LEU A 67 -23.68 17.19 17.47
CA LEU A 67 -22.63 16.93 16.50
C LEU A 67 -22.38 15.43 16.37
N ARG A 68 -22.04 14.99 15.16
CA ARG A 68 -21.56 13.63 14.94
C ARG A 68 -20.22 13.44 15.70
N PRO A 69 -20.02 12.32 16.41
CA PRO A 69 -18.75 12.03 17.07
C PRO A 69 -17.60 12.03 16.06
N VAL A 70 -16.43 12.50 16.49
CA VAL A 70 -15.20 12.43 15.69
C VAL A 70 -14.24 11.45 16.36
N VAL A 71 -13.73 10.52 15.56
CA VAL A 71 -12.73 9.54 15.96
C VAL A 71 -11.43 9.89 15.24
N VAL A 72 -10.35 10.06 16.00
CA VAL A 72 -9.00 10.13 15.44
C VAL A 72 -8.22 8.89 15.86
N VAL A 73 -7.70 8.16 14.89
CA VAL A 73 -6.85 6.99 15.12
C VAL A 73 -5.44 7.19 14.61
N THR A 74 -4.47 6.75 15.40
CA THR A 74 -3.05 6.74 15.01
C THR A 74 -2.47 5.34 15.23
N GLN A 75 -1.85 4.77 14.21
CA GLN A 75 -1.33 3.40 14.23
C GLN A 75 0.06 3.33 13.60
N ARG A 76 0.97 2.52 14.13
CA ARG A 76 2.22 2.12 13.47
C ARG A 76 2.00 0.90 12.59
N THR A 77 2.88 0.69 11.61
CA THR A 77 2.81 -0.46 10.69
C THR A 77 3.01 -1.82 11.37
N ASP A 78 3.55 -1.88 12.58
CA ASP A 78 3.81 -3.10 13.35
C ASP A 78 2.67 -3.51 14.30
N GLU A 79 1.49 -2.86 14.23
CA GLU A 79 0.39 -3.04 15.19
C GLU A 79 -0.82 -3.83 14.65
N GLY A 80 -0.57 -4.83 13.80
CA GLY A 80 -1.59 -5.70 13.22
C GLY A 80 -2.10 -5.19 11.88
N MET A 81 -3.39 -5.42 11.59
CA MET A 81 -4.00 -4.99 10.32
C MET A 81 -3.89 -3.48 10.16
N SER A 82 -3.50 -3.02 8.96
CA SER A 82 -3.30 -1.59 8.68
C SER A 82 -4.61 -0.80 8.77
N LEU A 83 -4.51 0.50 9.05
CA LEU A 83 -5.65 1.41 9.02
C LEU A 83 -6.32 1.52 7.66
N PHE A 84 -5.69 1.10 6.56
CA PHE A 84 -6.27 1.14 5.20
C PHE A 84 -7.00 -0.16 4.85
N THR A 85 -6.41 -1.29 5.21
CA THR A 85 -6.99 -2.62 4.95
C THR A 85 -8.15 -2.90 5.90
N GLY A 86 -8.00 -2.52 7.17
CA GLY A 86 -8.99 -2.79 8.21
C GLY A 86 -9.98 -1.67 8.49
N THR A 87 -10.00 -0.60 7.68
CA THR A 87 -10.76 0.63 7.99
C THR A 87 -12.22 0.34 8.31
N GLU A 88 -12.91 -0.40 7.44
CA GLU A 88 -14.35 -0.66 7.57
C GLU A 88 -14.66 -1.44 8.85
N VAL A 89 -13.83 -2.44 9.18
CA VAL A 89 -13.97 -3.26 10.38
C VAL A 89 -13.71 -2.45 11.64
N MET A 90 -12.67 -1.60 11.63
CA MET A 90 -12.33 -0.75 12.78
C MET A 90 -13.39 0.32 13.04
N ILE A 91 -13.90 0.98 11.98
CA ILE A 91 -15.01 1.94 12.09
C ILE A 91 -16.23 1.24 12.69
N GLY A 92 -16.64 0.09 12.14
CA GLY A 92 -17.81 -0.63 12.63
C GLY A 92 -17.65 -1.11 14.07
N HIS A 93 -16.44 -1.51 14.47
CA HIS A 93 -16.14 -1.90 15.84
C HIS A 93 -16.27 -0.71 16.81
N VAL A 94 -15.59 0.41 16.53
CA VAL A 94 -15.65 1.63 17.36
C VAL A 94 -17.06 2.19 17.40
N TRP A 95 -17.80 2.17 16.28
CA TRP A 95 -19.18 2.63 16.22
C TRP A 95 -20.08 1.79 17.14
N ARG A 96 -19.99 0.46 17.04
CA ARG A 96 -20.78 -0.47 17.88
C ARG A 96 -20.44 -0.34 19.36
N GLU A 97 -19.16 -0.18 19.70
CA GLU A 97 -18.71 -0.13 21.10
C GLU A 97 -19.00 1.21 21.77
N HIS A 98 -18.66 2.32 21.12
CA HIS A 98 -18.67 3.64 21.75
C HIS A 98 -19.90 4.49 21.40
N PHE A 99 -20.56 4.20 20.29
CA PHE A 99 -21.67 5.01 19.77
C PHE A 99 -22.87 4.17 19.32
N PRO A 100 -23.35 3.18 20.12
CA PRO A 100 -24.41 2.27 19.69
C PRO A 100 -25.77 2.94 19.44
N ALA A 101 -25.98 4.15 19.96
CA ALA A 101 -27.21 4.92 19.78
C ALA A 101 -27.16 5.86 18.56
N GLU A 102 -25.98 6.06 17.95
CA GLU A 102 -25.83 6.97 16.83
C GLU A 102 -26.25 6.28 15.52
N PRO A 103 -27.14 6.89 14.71
CA PRO A 103 -27.64 6.29 13.47
C PRO A 103 -26.62 6.31 12.32
N LEU A 104 -25.51 7.03 12.47
CA LEU A 104 -24.45 7.17 11.48
C LEU A 104 -23.10 6.84 12.12
N PRO A 105 -22.12 6.32 11.35
CA PRO A 105 -20.78 6.07 11.85
C PRO A 105 -20.14 7.38 12.33
N PRO A 106 -19.15 7.35 13.24
CA PRO A 106 -18.39 8.54 13.58
C PRO A 106 -17.68 9.14 12.36
N VAL A 107 -17.35 10.44 12.39
CA VAL A 107 -16.40 11.02 11.44
C VAL A 107 -15.04 10.41 11.74
N TRP A 108 -14.51 9.60 10.81
CA TRP A 108 -13.27 8.87 11.01
C TRP A 108 -12.10 9.61 10.38
N VAL A 109 -11.10 9.90 11.20
CA VAL A 109 -9.82 10.48 10.78
C VAL A 109 -8.73 9.52 11.18
N GLN A 110 -7.82 9.20 10.27
CA GLN A 110 -6.79 8.20 10.52
C GLN A 110 -5.41 8.67 10.09
N ARG A 111 -4.40 8.19 10.80
CA ARG A 111 -3.00 8.41 10.51
C ARG A 111 -2.18 7.13 10.71
N GLN A 112 -1.65 6.60 9.62
CA GLN A 112 -0.67 5.52 9.65
C GLN A 112 0.73 6.12 9.81
N LEU A 113 1.44 5.76 10.88
CA LEU A 113 2.84 6.10 11.07
C LEU A 113 3.69 5.09 10.32
N MET A 114 4.24 5.54 9.20
CA MET A 114 5.20 4.78 8.41
C MET A 114 6.61 4.90 9.02
N PRO A 115 7.52 3.97 8.70
CA PRO A 115 8.95 4.11 9.02
C PRO A 115 9.55 5.45 8.55
N GLU A 116 10.60 5.94 9.22
CA GLU A 116 11.17 7.30 9.01
C GLU A 116 11.66 7.58 7.58
N ASP A 117 11.98 6.53 6.82
CA ASP A 117 12.39 6.60 5.42
C ASP A 117 11.22 6.77 4.43
N TRP A 118 9.98 6.69 4.92
CA TRP A 118 8.78 6.90 4.15
C TRP A 118 8.23 8.30 4.46
N ASP A 119 7.81 9.02 3.42
CA ASP A 119 7.23 10.35 3.58
C ASP A 119 6.08 10.32 4.59
N VAL A 120 6.04 11.30 5.49
CA VAL A 120 5.15 11.27 6.65
C VAL A 120 3.72 11.28 6.15
N ALA A 121 3.01 10.16 6.31
CA ALA A 121 1.64 10.07 5.84
C ALA A 121 0.79 11.17 6.53
N PRO A 122 0.11 12.02 5.73
CA PRO A 122 -0.81 13.00 6.28
C PRO A 122 -1.98 12.26 6.97
N TYR A 123 -2.79 13.01 7.71
CA TYR A 123 -4.09 12.47 8.10
C TYR A 123 -4.93 12.21 6.85
N THR A 124 -5.83 11.26 6.95
CA THR A 124 -6.88 11.05 5.96
C THR A 124 -8.23 11.08 6.66
N MET A 125 -9.21 11.76 6.07
CA MET A 125 -10.60 11.58 6.47
C MET A 125 -11.13 10.39 5.71
N VAL A 126 -11.64 9.37 6.40
CA VAL A 126 -12.27 8.24 5.72
C VAL A 126 -13.74 8.56 5.54
N LEU A 127 -14.13 8.77 4.28
CA LEU A 127 -15.52 8.92 3.89
C LEU A 127 -16.07 7.54 3.56
N VAL A 128 -17.18 7.17 4.17
CA VAL A 128 -17.82 5.87 3.99
C VAL A 128 -19.32 6.04 3.81
N ASP A 129 -19.92 5.04 3.18
CA ASP A 129 -21.37 4.88 3.14
C ASP A 129 -21.78 4.01 4.33
N ALA A 130 -22.77 4.47 5.09
CA ALA A 130 -23.30 3.73 6.24
C ALA A 130 -24.22 2.60 5.75
N GLY A 131 -24.01 1.40 6.26
CA GLY A 131 -24.91 0.26 6.12
C GLY A 131 -25.64 -0.05 7.43
N ASP A 132 -26.35 -1.18 7.44
CA ASP A 132 -27.04 -1.69 8.63
C ASP A 132 -26.06 -2.30 9.64
N ASP A 133 -26.49 -2.48 10.89
CA ASP A 133 -25.76 -3.20 11.95
C ASP A 133 -24.29 -2.78 12.15
N PHE A 134 -24.05 -1.47 12.09
CA PHE A 134 -22.71 -0.86 12.24
C PHE A 134 -21.73 -1.28 11.14
N THR A 135 -22.23 -1.59 9.95
CA THR A 135 -21.41 -1.82 8.76
C THR A 135 -21.18 -0.53 7.99
N VAL A 136 -20.04 -0.45 7.31
CA VAL A 136 -19.70 0.66 6.42
C VAL A 136 -19.12 0.11 5.13
N ALA A 137 -19.26 0.86 4.04
CA ALA A 137 -18.81 0.46 2.71
C ALA A 137 -18.21 1.64 1.94
N ASN A 138 -17.54 1.31 0.83
CA ASN A 138 -17.02 2.27 -0.16
C ASN A 138 -16.13 3.38 0.44
N PRO A 139 -15.05 3.02 1.18
CA PRO A 139 -14.16 4.00 1.76
C PRO A 139 -13.45 4.84 0.69
N GLU A 140 -13.35 6.15 0.95
CA GLU A 140 -12.50 7.11 0.25
C GLU A 140 -11.57 7.78 1.27
N TRP A 141 -10.33 8.09 0.88
CA TRP A 141 -9.29 8.60 1.80
C TRP A 141 -8.74 9.98 1.39
N PRO A 142 -9.58 11.02 1.24
CA PRO A 142 -9.08 12.34 0.94
C PRO A 142 -8.16 12.85 2.07
N PRO A 143 -7.03 13.49 1.74
CA PRO A 143 -6.03 13.90 2.72
C PRO A 143 -6.55 15.03 3.62
N LEU A 144 -5.99 15.14 4.81
CA LEU A 144 -6.22 16.20 5.79
C LEU A 144 -4.88 16.71 6.34
N THR A 145 -4.79 18.02 6.54
CA THR A 145 -3.70 18.63 7.31
C THR A 145 -4.00 18.56 8.82
N GLN A 146 -2.96 18.64 9.66
CA GLN A 146 -3.13 18.72 11.12
C GLN A 146 -4.07 19.87 11.52
N GLN A 147 -3.91 21.05 10.91
CA GLN A 147 -4.77 22.21 11.19
C GLN A 147 -6.25 21.92 10.88
N GLN A 148 -6.54 21.19 9.81
CA GLN A 148 -7.93 20.81 9.50
C GLN A 148 -8.49 19.82 10.52
N VAL A 149 -7.67 18.90 11.03
CA VAL A 149 -8.06 17.99 12.13
C VAL A 149 -8.35 18.77 13.41
N ASP A 150 -7.49 19.72 13.77
CA ASP A 150 -7.68 20.56 14.96
C ASP A 150 -8.94 21.42 14.86
N ILE A 151 -9.22 21.99 13.69
CA ILE A 151 -10.46 22.74 13.41
C ILE A 151 -11.69 21.83 13.51
N LEU A 152 -11.61 20.61 12.96
CA LEU A 152 -12.72 19.66 12.97
C LEU A 152 -13.17 19.34 14.40
N VAL A 153 -12.24 19.14 15.34
CA VAL A 153 -12.57 18.82 16.74
C VAL A 153 -12.59 20.04 17.68
N GLY A 154 -12.12 21.19 17.21
CA GLY A 154 -12.05 22.46 17.95
C GLY A 154 -10.96 22.52 19.03
N GLN A 155 -9.95 21.64 18.97
CA GLN A 155 -8.80 21.62 19.89
C GLN A 155 -7.61 20.88 19.25
N PRO A 156 -6.36 21.07 19.74
CA PRO A 156 -5.20 20.36 19.22
C PRO A 156 -5.32 18.84 19.37
N VAL A 157 -5.05 18.10 18.29
CA VAL A 157 -5.00 16.64 18.28
C VAL A 157 -3.54 16.18 18.23
N SER A 158 -3.20 15.22 19.08
CA SER A 158 -1.82 14.71 19.15
C SER A 158 -1.53 13.84 17.93
N PRO A 159 -0.45 14.16 17.17
CA PRO A 159 -0.09 13.41 15.97
C PRO A 159 0.58 12.06 16.28
N ASP A 160 1.10 11.90 17.49
CA ASP A 160 1.92 10.76 17.85
C ASP A 160 1.09 9.55 18.31
N ARG A 161 1.78 8.41 18.38
CA ARG A 161 1.23 7.17 18.91
C ARG A 161 1.04 7.20 20.44
N GLY A 162 1.52 8.24 21.12
CA GLY A 162 1.55 8.37 22.57
C GLY A 162 2.60 7.47 23.24
N ASP A 163 2.38 7.18 24.52
CA ASP A 163 3.23 6.32 25.36
C ASP A 163 3.12 4.82 25.03
N TYR A 164 2.76 4.48 23.79
CA TYR A 164 2.76 3.09 23.36
C TYR A 164 4.17 2.53 23.50
N ARG A 165 4.24 1.42 24.23
CA ARG A 165 5.39 0.53 24.27
C ARG A 165 4.88 -0.78 23.69
N PRO A 166 5.37 -1.21 22.52
CA PRO A 166 4.99 -2.49 21.96
C PRO A 166 5.18 -3.55 23.04
N ARG A 167 4.08 -4.14 23.50
CA ARG A 167 4.20 -5.36 24.30
C ARG A 167 4.68 -6.40 23.32
N GLN A 168 5.86 -6.96 23.55
CA GLN A 168 6.34 -8.08 22.75
C GLN A 168 5.23 -9.14 22.77
N PRO A 169 4.58 -9.40 21.63
CA PRO A 169 3.40 -10.23 21.64
C PRO A 169 3.87 -11.68 21.84
N ALA A 170 3.04 -12.51 22.47
CA ALA A 170 3.37 -13.94 22.63
C ALA A 170 3.38 -14.66 21.27
N SER A 171 2.68 -14.10 20.29
CA SER A 171 2.64 -14.56 18.90
C SER A 171 2.57 -13.35 17.97
N VAL A 172 3.11 -13.49 16.76
CA VAL A 172 2.94 -12.54 15.68
C VAL A 172 2.00 -13.13 14.64
N CYS A 173 1.16 -12.29 14.05
CA CYS A 173 0.40 -12.67 12.87
C CYS A 173 1.37 -12.66 11.67
N ARG A 174 1.43 -13.77 10.93
CA ARG A 174 2.18 -13.88 9.69
C ARG A 174 1.23 -14.27 8.57
N LEU A 175 1.51 -13.82 7.37
CA LEU A 175 0.82 -14.32 6.19
C LEU A 175 1.48 -15.61 5.74
N ARG A 176 0.67 -16.65 5.56
CA ARG A 176 1.07 -17.88 4.90
C ARG A 176 0.39 -17.94 3.55
N PHE A 177 1.18 -17.99 2.49
CA PHE A 177 0.66 -18.15 1.14
C PHE A 177 0.18 -19.58 0.93
N THR A 178 -1.05 -19.74 0.42
CA THR A 178 -1.63 -21.06 0.18
C THR A 178 -2.44 -21.10 -1.10
N PRO A 179 -2.42 -22.22 -1.85
CA PRO A 179 -3.29 -22.39 -3.01
C PRO A 179 -4.77 -22.40 -2.60
N SER A 180 -5.62 -21.73 -3.38
CA SER A 180 -7.08 -21.75 -3.20
C SER A 180 -7.79 -21.79 -4.55
N GLU A 181 -9.02 -22.31 -4.56
CA GLU A 181 -9.88 -22.33 -5.74
C GLU A 181 -10.60 -20.98 -5.88
N VAL A 182 -10.50 -20.35 -7.06
CA VAL A 182 -11.13 -19.06 -7.33
C VAL A 182 -12.67 -19.16 -7.25
N GLY A 183 -13.22 -20.32 -7.63
CA GLY A 183 -14.65 -20.62 -7.60
C GLY A 183 -15.22 -20.75 -6.18
N SER A 184 -14.41 -21.12 -5.18
CA SER A 184 -14.86 -21.29 -3.80
C SER A 184 -14.78 -20.02 -2.95
N MET A 185 -14.17 -18.95 -3.48
CA MET A 185 -14.05 -17.68 -2.75
C MET A 185 -15.41 -16.98 -2.58
N PRO A 186 -15.56 -16.06 -1.61
CA PRO A 186 -16.77 -15.28 -1.45
C PRO A 186 -17.23 -14.61 -2.76
N PRO A 187 -18.54 -14.36 -2.92
CA PRO A 187 -19.01 -13.59 -4.06
C PRO A 187 -18.33 -12.22 -4.07
N THR A 188 -17.92 -11.78 -5.25
CA THR A 188 -17.32 -10.46 -5.48
C THR A 188 -18.40 -9.37 -5.63
N GLN A 189 -19.67 -9.75 -5.57
CA GLN A 189 -20.83 -8.88 -5.73
C GLN A 189 -21.43 -8.40 -4.39
N PRO A 190 -21.99 -7.18 -4.33
CA PRO A 190 -22.09 -6.21 -5.42
C PRO A 190 -20.71 -5.65 -5.80
N PHE A 191 -20.38 -5.78 -7.07
CA PHE A 191 -19.18 -5.20 -7.64
C PHE A 191 -19.61 -3.88 -8.28
N PRO A 192 -18.97 -2.75 -7.97
CA PRO A 192 -19.34 -1.48 -8.58
C PRO A 192 -19.44 -1.62 -10.10
N SER A 193 -20.56 -1.18 -10.68
CA SER A 193 -20.89 -1.35 -12.10
C SER A 193 -19.87 -0.67 -13.03
N THR A 194 -19.10 0.25 -12.49
CA THR A 194 -17.86 0.73 -13.08
C THR A 194 -16.72 0.14 -12.27
N CYS A 195 -15.82 -0.63 -12.92
CA CYS A 195 -14.43 -0.58 -12.49
C CYS A 195 -14.05 0.88 -12.73
N THR A 196 -14.31 1.76 -11.77
CA THR A 196 -13.64 3.05 -11.75
C THR A 196 -12.19 2.68 -11.87
N THR A 197 -11.61 3.08 -13.00
CA THR A 197 -10.18 3.16 -13.20
C THR A 197 -9.67 3.69 -11.87
N GLY A 198 -9.13 2.79 -11.04
CA GLY A 198 -8.43 3.22 -9.85
C GLY A 198 -7.37 4.10 -10.45
N ASN A 199 -7.51 5.40 -10.23
CA ASN A 199 -6.46 6.36 -10.53
C ASN A 199 -5.17 5.72 -10.04
N ASP A 200 -4.16 5.66 -10.91
CA ASP A 200 -2.84 6.30 -10.72
C ASP A 200 -2.11 6.25 -9.36
N ASP A 201 -2.65 5.57 -8.34
CA ASP A 201 -2.33 5.57 -6.90
C ASP A 201 -2.05 4.15 -6.37
N MET A 202 -1.54 3.26 -7.21
CA MET A 202 -0.56 2.30 -6.69
C MET A 202 0.69 3.12 -6.30
N PRO A 203 1.27 2.94 -5.10
CA PRO A 203 2.57 3.51 -4.80
C PRO A 203 3.58 3.02 -5.85
N ARG A 204 4.03 3.99 -6.64
CA ARG A 204 4.92 3.93 -7.81
C ARG A 204 5.88 2.74 -7.88
N LEU A 205 5.55 1.79 -8.76
CA LEU A 205 6.48 1.24 -9.74
C LEU A 205 5.88 1.54 -11.12
N ARG A 206 6.08 2.76 -11.64
CA ARG A 206 5.56 3.14 -12.97
C ARG A 206 6.57 2.72 -14.05
N PRO A 207 6.25 1.80 -14.98
CA PRO A 207 6.94 1.76 -16.26
C PRO A 207 6.57 3.00 -17.12
N PRO A 208 7.41 3.41 -18.07
CA PRO A 208 7.20 4.64 -18.83
C PRO A 208 5.95 4.58 -19.74
N GLN A 209 5.22 5.70 -19.80
CA GLN A 209 3.89 5.87 -20.41
C GLN A 209 3.77 5.44 -21.88
N TRP A 210 4.88 5.37 -22.63
CA TRP A 210 4.86 4.95 -24.04
C TRP A 210 4.58 3.46 -24.23
N LEU A 211 4.76 2.62 -23.20
CA LEU A 211 4.36 1.21 -23.26
C LEU A 211 2.83 1.07 -23.23
N ILE A 212 2.10 1.87 -22.44
CA ILE A 212 0.64 1.77 -22.22
C ILE A 212 -0.17 2.01 -23.51
N GLY A 213 0.34 2.81 -24.44
CA GLY A 213 -0.34 3.15 -25.70
C GLY A 213 -0.48 1.97 -26.69
N ALA A 214 0.42 0.98 -26.63
CA ALA A 214 0.42 -0.16 -27.55
C ALA A 214 -0.58 -1.26 -27.15
N TRP A 215 -0.88 -1.40 -25.85
CA TRP A 215 -1.68 -2.51 -25.31
C TRP A 215 -3.19 -2.36 -25.46
N ARG A 216 -3.71 -1.18 -25.81
CA ARG A 216 -5.15 -0.89 -25.92
C ARG A 216 -5.87 -1.54 -27.13
N ARG A 217 -5.19 -2.30 -27.99
CA ARG A 217 -5.73 -2.75 -29.29
C ARG A 217 -6.09 -4.24 -29.42
N ARG A 218 -6.39 -4.97 -28.34
CA ARG A 218 -6.87 -6.37 -28.47
C ARG A 218 -8.12 -6.70 -27.63
N ARG A 219 -9.19 -7.03 -28.39
CA ARG A 219 -10.39 -7.85 -28.09
C ARG A 219 -11.45 -7.35 -27.07
N GLY A 220 -12.59 -6.91 -27.60
CA GLY A 220 -13.92 -7.49 -27.36
C GLY A 220 -14.65 -7.26 -26.02
N SER A 221 -13.97 -7.35 -24.87
CA SER A 221 -14.54 -7.00 -23.56
C SER A 221 -14.04 -5.62 -23.19
N ARG A 222 -14.92 -4.72 -22.72
CA ARG A 222 -14.50 -3.41 -22.22
C ARG A 222 -13.56 -3.62 -21.04
N ILE A 223 -12.25 -3.55 -21.30
CA ILE A 223 -11.20 -3.79 -20.31
C ILE A 223 -11.28 -2.66 -19.29
N CYS A 224 -11.86 -2.95 -18.13
CA CYS A 224 -12.33 -1.94 -17.19
C CYS A 224 -11.22 -1.46 -16.23
N CYS A 225 -10.19 -2.27 -15.97
CA CYS A 225 -9.04 -1.92 -15.13
C CYS A 225 -7.80 -2.77 -15.47
N TRP A 226 -6.62 -2.38 -14.96
CA TRP A 226 -5.33 -3.06 -15.21
C TRP A 226 -5.38 -4.58 -14.94
N TYR A 227 -6.10 -5.01 -13.91
CA TYR A 227 -6.25 -6.44 -13.60
C TYR A 227 -6.91 -7.23 -14.75
N HIS A 228 -7.79 -6.63 -15.56
CA HIS A 228 -8.44 -7.32 -16.68
C HIS A 228 -7.59 -7.37 -17.97
N HIS A 229 -6.35 -6.87 -17.95
CA HIS A 229 -5.52 -6.77 -19.16
C HIS A 229 -4.78 -8.06 -19.52
N GLY A 230 -4.57 -8.98 -18.59
CA GLY A 230 -3.68 -10.12 -18.84
C GLY A 230 -4.22 -11.48 -18.41
N ASP A 231 -3.37 -12.48 -18.61
CA ASP A 231 -3.72 -13.89 -18.47
C ASP A 231 -3.49 -14.37 -17.02
N TRP A 232 -4.55 -14.25 -16.21
CA TRP A 232 -4.52 -14.75 -14.83
C TRP A 232 -4.33 -16.26 -14.72
N GLY A 233 -4.68 -17.04 -15.74
CA GLY A 233 -4.42 -18.48 -15.75
C GLY A 233 -2.92 -18.74 -15.72
N ALA A 234 -2.19 -18.14 -16.66
CA ALA A 234 -0.73 -18.27 -16.76
C ALA A 234 -0.01 -17.69 -15.53
N VAL A 235 -0.43 -16.51 -15.03
CA VAL A 235 0.14 -15.91 -13.81
C VAL A 235 -0.06 -16.81 -12.60
N ASN A 236 -1.25 -17.38 -12.42
CA ASN A 236 -1.54 -18.21 -11.26
C ASN A 236 -0.80 -19.56 -11.31
N GLU A 237 -0.68 -20.18 -12.49
CA GLU A 237 0.12 -21.39 -12.66
C GLU A 237 1.60 -21.14 -12.33
N LEU A 238 2.14 -20.01 -12.80
CA LEU A 238 3.49 -19.58 -12.46
C LEU A 238 3.65 -19.32 -10.96
N ALA A 239 2.73 -18.57 -10.34
CA ALA A 239 2.73 -18.27 -8.91
C ALA A 239 2.73 -19.54 -8.05
N LEU A 240 1.85 -20.50 -8.38
CA LEU A 240 1.72 -21.76 -7.66
C LEU A 240 2.97 -22.63 -7.79
N ARG A 241 3.57 -22.69 -8.99
CA ARG A 241 4.83 -23.40 -9.21
C ARG A 241 5.97 -22.78 -8.43
N LEU A 242 6.15 -21.46 -8.53
CA LEU A 242 7.20 -20.74 -7.81
C LEU A 242 7.05 -20.88 -6.28
N LEU A 243 5.82 -20.80 -5.77
CA LEU A 243 5.56 -21.00 -4.34
C LEU A 243 5.87 -22.44 -3.90
N ALA A 244 5.62 -23.44 -4.74
CA ALA A 244 5.95 -24.83 -4.44
C ALA A 244 7.47 -25.11 -4.43
N ASP A 245 8.25 -24.28 -5.12
CA ASP A 245 9.72 -24.38 -5.17
C ASP A 245 10.39 -23.66 -3.98
N VAL A 246 9.64 -22.95 -3.12
CA VAL A 246 10.17 -22.32 -1.91
C VAL A 246 10.58 -23.40 -0.89
N PRO A 247 11.85 -23.46 -0.45
CA PRO A 247 12.34 -24.57 0.36
C PRO A 247 11.71 -24.68 1.76
N ASP A 248 11.33 -23.54 2.34
CA ASP A 248 10.71 -23.45 3.65
C ASP A 248 9.38 -22.69 3.54
N PRO A 249 8.23 -23.39 3.54
CA PRO A 249 6.92 -22.75 3.45
C PRO A 249 6.53 -21.99 4.72
N ASP A 250 7.28 -22.16 5.82
CA ASP A 250 7.11 -21.44 7.08
C ASP A 250 8.13 -20.28 7.23
N ALA A 251 8.89 -19.97 6.17
CA ALA A 251 9.76 -18.81 6.09
C ALA A 251 8.98 -17.51 6.32
N ASP A 252 9.72 -16.44 6.61
CA ASP A 252 9.13 -15.12 6.76
C ASP A 252 8.48 -14.65 5.44
N GLU A 253 7.38 -13.90 5.55
CA GLU A 253 6.60 -13.46 4.37
C GLU A 253 7.49 -12.71 3.36
N ASP A 254 8.31 -11.77 3.84
CA ASP A 254 9.22 -10.98 3.01
C ASP A 254 10.22 -11.88 2.28
N GLU A 255 10.69 -12.94 2.95
CA GLU A 255 11.63 -13.90 2.37
C GLU A 255 10.96 -14.76 1.28
N ILE A 256 9.71 -15.18 1.49
CA ILE A 256 8.93 -15.91 0.47
C ILE A 256 8.69 -15.00 -0.75
N VAL A 257 8.29 -13.74 -0.52
CA VAL A 257 8.06 -12.73 -1.58
C VAL A 257 9.34 -12.53 -2.39
N ASP A 258 10.46 -12.27 -1.73
CA ASP A 258 11.76 -12.07 -2.37
C ASP A 258 12.20 -13.27 -3.22
N GLN A 259 12.04 -14.49 -2.69
CA GLN A 259 12.39 -15.71 -3.42
C GLN A 259 11.53 -15.90 -4.67
N VAL A 260 10.21 -15.77 -4.54
CA VAL A 260 9.26 -15.94 -5.65
C VAL A 260 9.52 -14.89 -6.74
N LEU A 261 9.67 -13.61 -6.38
CA LEU A 261 9.89 -12.55 -7.36
C LEU A 261 11.28 -12.66 -8.01
N THR A 262 12.31 -13.01 -7.26
CA THR A 262 13.65 -13.28 -7.82
C THR A 262 13.60 -14.43 -8.84
N ALA A 263 12.92 -15.52 -8.51
CA ALA A 263 12.76 -16.66 -9.41
C ALA A 263 11.95 -16.31 -10.67
N ALA A 264 10.91 -15.48 -10.55
CA ALA A 264 10.14 -14.98 -11.69
C ALA A 264 11.02 -14.14 -12.64
N HIS A 265 11.85 -13.25 -12.09
CA HIS A 265 12.78 -12.44 -12.88
C HIS A 265 13.79 -13.30 -13.66
N HIS A 266 14.28 -14.39 -13.06
CA HIS A 266 15.18 -15.32 -13.76
C HIS A 266 14.52 -16.07 -14.92
N GLN A 267 13.20 -16.23 -14.92
CA GLN A 267 12.44 -16.89 -16.00
C GLN A 267 12.12 -15.98 -17.18
N GLN A 268 12.56 -14.71 -17.15
CA GLN A 268 12.36 -13.74 -18.25
C GLN A 268 10.90 -13.59 -18.70
N VAL A 269 9.96 -13.71 -17.76
CA VAL A 269 8.54 -13.49 -18.04
C VAL A 269 8.30 -12.01 -18.40
N ASP A 270 7.19 -11.73 -19.08
CA ASP A 270 6.89 -10.38 -19.51
C ASP A 270 6.64 -9.44 -18.30
N PRO A 271 6.84 -8.12 -18.47
CA PRO A 271 6.72 -7.17 -17.36
C PRO A 271 5.33 -7.16 -16.70
N TRP A 272 4.24 -7.38 -17.45
CA TRP A 272 2.90 -7.40 -16.87
C TRP A 272 2.73 -8.62 -15.97
N THR A 273 3.25 -9.79 -16.37
CA THR A 273 3.27 -11.00 -15.54
C THR A 273 4.05 -10.79 -14.24
N VAL A 274 5.20 -10.12 -14.29
CA VAL A 274 5.95 -9.76 -13.07
C VAL A 274 5.12 -8.87 -12.16
N GLU A 275 4.53 -7.79 -12.68
CA GLU A 275 3.68 -6.89 -11.90
C GLU A 275 2.46 -7.62 -11.31
N ALA A 276 1.84 -8.54 -12.06
CA ALA A 276 0.72 -9.36 -11.60
C ALA A 276 1.12 -10.30 -10.47
N LEU A 277 2.27 -10.97 -10.58
CA LEU A 277 2.86 -11.76 -9.49
C LEU A 277 3.17 -10.89 -8.28
N THR A 278 3.83 -9.76 -8.45
CA THR A 278 4.12 -8.80 -7.38
C THR A 278 2.83 -8.42 -6.65
N SER A 279 1.74 -8.16 -7.38
CA SER A 279 0.44 -7.88 -6.75
C SER A 279 -0.09 -9.07 -5.94
N LEU A 280 0.15 -10.32 -6.34
CA LEU A 280 -0.29 -11.50 -5.59
C LEU A 280 0.43 -11.72 -4.26
N PHE A 281 1.69 -11.29 -4.16
CA PHE A 281 2.53 -11.55 -2.99
C PHE A 281 2.71 -10.32 -2.09
N ILE A 282 2.76 -9.10 -2.64
CA ILE A 282 2.89 -7.85 -1.86
C ILE A 282 1.54 -7.34 -1.35
N ASP A 283 0.47 -7.50 -2.14
CA ASP A 283 -0.91 -7.15 -1.75
C ASP A 283 -1.82 -8.37 -1.94
N PRO A 284 -1.64 -9.43 -1.15
CA PRO A 284 -2.26 -10.71 -1.42
C PRO A 284 -3.79 -10.68 -1.31
N ILE A 285 -4.41 -11.67 -1.92
CA ILE A 285 -5.83 -11.94 -1.67
C ILE A 285 -5.94 -12.50 -0.25
N VAL A 286 -6.49 -11.69 0.66
CA VAL A 286 -6.74 -12.10 2.05
C VAL A 286 -8.24 -12.33 2.22
N LEU A 287 -8.59 -13.51 2.74
CA LEU A 287 -9.98 -13.89 3.01
C LEU A 287 -10.26 -13.79 4.50
N GLN A 288 -11.32 -13.09 4.85
CA GLN A 288 -11.86 -13.09 6.21
C GLN A 288 -12.62 -14.39 6.46
N THR A 289 -12.46 -14.92 7.67
CA THR A 289 -13.25 -16.07 8.13
C THR A 289 -14.29 -15.61 9.15
N ASP A 290 -15.50 -16.15 9.05
CA ASP A 290 -16.53 -15.96 10.07
C ASP A 290 -16.19 -16.72 11.37
N VAL A 291 -17.05 -16.58 12.38
CA VAL A 291 -16.91 -17.29 13.67
C VAL A 291 -16.95 -18.82 13.55
N GLU A 292 -17.52 -19.34 12.45
CA GLU A 292 -17.55 -20.77 12.14
C GLU A 292 -16.33 -21.20 11.30
N GLY A 293 -15.42 -20.28 10.99
CA GLY A 293 -14.22 -20.53 10.19
C GLY A 293 -14.47 -20.58 8.68
N ARG A 294 -15.66 -20.23 8.19
CA ARG A 294 -15.97 -20.18 6.76
C ARG A 294 -15.49 -18.88 6.16
N MET A 295 -15.02 -18.92 4.91
CA MET A 295 -14.63 -17.72 4.17
C MET A 295 -15.87 -16.86 3.92
N SER A 296 -15.92 -15.68 4.52
CA SER A 296 -17.14 -14.83 4.52
C SER A 296 -16.98 -13.55 3.70
N ALA A 297 -15.78 -12.99 3.64
CA ALA A 297 -15.51 -11.73 2.92
C ALA A 297 -14.05 -11.62 2.47
N PHE A 298 -13.77 -10.60 1.66
CA PHE A 298 -12.42 -10.21 1.27
C PHE A 298 -11.91 -9.13 2.22
N ALA A 299 -10.70 -9.29 2.76
CA ALA A 299 -9.93 -8.19 3.37
C ALA A 299 -9.03 -7.49 2.34
N GLY A 300 -8.88 -8.06 1.15
CA GLY A 300 -8.09 -7.53 0.03
C GLY A 300 -8.33 -8.33 -1.25
N GLY A 301 -7.90 -7.81 -2.40
CA GLY A 301 -7.89 -8.57 -3.65
C GLY A 301 -9.25 -8.86 -4.31
N ARG A 302 -10.38 -8.32 -3.82
CA ARG A 302 -11.73 -8.51 -4.43
C ARG A 302 -11.76 -8.24 -5.93
N ARG A 303 -11.14 -7.13 -6.38
CA ARG A 303 -11.04 -6.79 -7.82
C ARG A 303 -10.24 -7.80 -8.62
N ARG A 304 -9.13 -8.29 -8.04
CA ARG A 304 -8.27 -9.30 -8.65
C ARG A 304 -9.01 -10.62 -8.81
N VAL A 305 -9.75 -11.05 -7.80
CA VAL A 305 -10.57 -12.27 -7.86
C VAL A 305 -11.68 -12.16 -8.89
N GLN A 306 -12.32 -10.99 -9.03
CA GLN A 306 -13.27 -10.78 -10.13
C GLN A 306 -12.58 -10.93 -11.50
N ALA A 307 -11.42 -10.31 -11.70
CA ALA A 307 -10.67 -10.45 -12.95
C ALA A 307 -10.25 -11.90 -13.24
N MET A 308 -9.85 -12.65 -12.21
CA MET A 308 -9.54 -14.08 -12.31
C MET A 308 -10.77 -14.91 -12.71
N ARG A 309 -11.94 -14.63 -12.12
CA ARG A 309 -13.21 -15.28 -12.49
C ARG A 309 -13.58 -15.00 -13.94
N ASP A 310 -13.47 -13.74 -14.36
CA ASP A 310 -13.75 -13.33 -15.74
C ASP A 310 -12.77 -13.99 -16.73
N ALA A 311 -11.52 -14.21 -16.30
CA ALA A 311 -10.49 -14.94 -17.04
C ALA A 311 -10.60 -16.47 -16.92
N SER A 312 -11.62 -17.00 -16.22
CA SER A 312 -11.81 -18.44 -15.95
C SER A 312 -10.61 -19.12 -15.28
N ALA A 313 -9.84 -18.39 -14.48
CA ALA A 313 -8.76 -18.97 -13.69
C ALA A 313 -9.34 -19.89 -12.61
N VAL A 314 -8.78 -21.11 -12.49
CA VAL A 314 -9.31 -22.15 -11.58
C VAL A 314 -8.75 -22.00 -10.17
N ARG A 315 -7.44 -21.78 -10.06
CA ARG A 315 -6.72 -21.69 -8.79
C ARG A 315 -5.90 -20.40 -8.74
N THR A 316 -5.60 -19.95 -7.54
CA THR A 316 -4.71 -18.82 -7.26
C THR A 316 -4.00 -19.03 -5.93
N VAL A 317 -3.04 -18.16 -5.62
CA VAL A 317 -2.48 -18.01 -4.29
C VAL A 317 -3.36 -17.03 -3.50
N ILE A 318 -3.66 -17.38 -2.24
CA ILE A 318 -4.20 -16.46 -1.22
C ILE A 318 -3.20 -16.37 -0.07
N ALA A 319 -3.31 -15.34 0.75
CA ALA A 319 -2.65 -15.29 2.04
C ALA A 319 -3.65 -15.60 3.16
N VAL A 320 -3.25 -16.48 4.08
CA VAL A 320 -3.98 -16.74 5.31
C VAL A 320 -3.15 -16.27 6.49
N GLU A 321 -3.81 -15.53 7.39
CA GLU A 321 -3.21 -15.13 8.65
C GLU A 321 -3.00 -16.35 9.56
N VAL A 322 -1.76 -16.56 9.98
CA VAL A 322 -1.38 -17.58 10.95
C VAL A 322 -0.70 -16.93 12.15
N LEU A 323 -1.10 -17.34 13.36
CA LEU A 323 -0.44 -16.90 14.58
C LEU A 323 0.77 -17.80 14.82
N VAL A 324 1.96 -17.21 14.74
CA VAL A 324 3.22 -17.90 15.02
C VAL A 324 3.73 -17.43 16.38
N PRO A 325 4.01 -18.34 17.34
CA PRO A 325 4.62 -17.96 18.61
C PRO A 325 5.90 -17.14 18.38
N VAL A 326 6.09 -16.08 19.14
CA VAL A 326 7.37 -15.37 19.13
C VAL A 326 8.38 -16.24 19.85
N THR A 327 9.10 -17.06 19.09
CA THR A 327 10.23 -17.80 19.63
C THR A 327 11.29 -16.76 20.02
N PRO A 328 11.91 -16.82 21.21
CA PRO A 328 12.97 -15.89 21.64
C PRO A 328 14.27 -15.94 20.81
N HIS A 329 14.22 -16.30 19.53
CA HIS A 329 15.37 -16.50 18.68
C HIS A 329 16.01 -15.18 18.23
N HIS A 330 17.08 -14.82 18.93
CA HIS A 330 18.33 -14.28 18.37
C HIS A 330 18.20 -13.08 17.40
N HIS A 331 17.48 -12.03 17.80
CA HIS A 331 17.46 -10.73 17.12
C HIS A 331 18.83 -10.02 16.95
N ASP A 332 19.97 -10.66 17.25
CA ASP A 332 21.28 -10.02 17.36
C ASP A 332 22.34 -10.49 16.33
N ARG A 333 22.03 -11.43 15.42
CA ARG A 333 23.03 -11.90 14.45
C ARG A 333 23.11 -11.14 13.13
N ARG A 334 22.11 -10.34 12.76
CA ARG A 334 22.12 -9.59 11.48
C ARG A 334 22.70 -8.17 11.58
N ARG A 335 23.13 -7.69 12.77
CA ARG A 335 23.70 -6.33 12.93
C ARG A 335 25.22 -6.24 13.06
N THR A 336 25.97 -7.34 13.11
CA THR A 336 27.41 -7.32 13.46
C THR A 336 28.42 -7.61 12.35
N THR A 337 28.03 -7.80 11.09
CA THR A 337 29.02 -8.05 10.01
C THR A 337 29.57 -6.79 9.30
N ALA A 338 29.22 -5.58 9.75
CA ALA A 338 29.61 -4.34 9.06
C ALA A 338 30.61 -3.44 9.82
N THR A 339 31.56 -3.95 10.62
CA THR A 339 32.70 -3.10 11.06
C THR A 339 33.93 -3.88 11.56
N THR A 340 34.57 -4.73 10.74
CA THR A 340 35.96 -5.12 11.03
C THR A 340 36.77 -5.39 9.75
N ARG A 341 36.97 -4.35 8.95
CA ARG A 341 38.09 -4.28 7.99
C ARG A 341 38.65 -2.86 8.00
N GLY A 342 39.92 -2.73 8.39
CA GLY A 342 40.72 -1.55 8.01
C GLY A 342 41.32 -0.71 9.14
N ALA A 343 41.79 -1.28 10.25
CA ALA A 343 42.84 -0.62 11.05
C ALA A 343 44.19 -0.76 10.32
N GLY A 344 44.30 -0.13 9.14
CA GLY A 344 45.55 0.08 8.42
C GLY A 344 46.18 1.38 8.92
N GLY A 345 47.20 1.26 9.77
CA GLY A 345 47.90 2.39 10.36
C GLY A 345 48.42 3.37 9.31
N ARG A 346 48.03 4.65 9.46
CA ARG A 346 48.76 5.76 8.87
C ARG A 346 49.49 6.53 9.96
N ARG A 347 50.81 6.47 9.85
CA ARG A 347 51.79 7.23 10.62
C ARG A 347 51.47 8.71 10.54
N ARG A 348 51.45 9.38 11.70
CA ARG A 348 51.53 10.84 11.79
C ARG A 348 52.84 11.31 11.16
N ARG A 349 52.75 12.18 10.15
CA ARG A 349 53.86 13.06 9.74
C ARG A 349 53.62 14.44 10.36
N PRO A 350 54.67 15.13 10.80
CA PRO A 350 54.57 16.42 11.46
C PRO A 350 54.28 17.54 10.44
N THR A 351 53.51 18.52 10.87
CA THR A 351 53.27 19.80 10.21
C THR A 351 54.54 20.64 10.23
N PRO A 352 54.96 21.26 9.11
CA PRO A 352 55.74 22.48 9.11
C PRO A 352 54.84 23.69 8.89
N ALA A 353 55.22 24.78 9.54
CA ALA A 353 54.63 26.11 9.45
C ALA A 353 54.89 26.78 8.08
N ASP A 354 54.03 27.76 7.78
CA ASP A 354 54.19 29.00 7.02
C ASP A 354 54.99 29.02 5.71
N GLY A 355 54.35 29.54 4.66
CA GLY A 355 55.06 30.02 3.48
C GLY A 355 54.19 30.29 2.25
N GLY A 356 53.61 31.49 2.22
CA GLY A 356 53.38 32.37 1.06
C GLY A 356 53.39 31.87 -0.39
N THR A 357 52.40 32.41 -1.10
CA THR A 357 52.44 32.98 -2.47
C THR A 357 52.35 32.09 -3.72
N SER A 358 51.35 32.45 -4.53
CA SER A 358 51.37 32.61 -5.98
C SER A 358 51.17 31.39 -6.89
N ASP A 359 49.98 31.42 -7.50
CA ASP A 359 49.77 31.63 -8.94
C ASP A 359 49.41 30.40 -9.79
N ARG A 360 48.29 30.62 -10.51
CA ARG A 360 47.97 30.16 -11.88
C ARG A 360 47.75 28.68 -12.23
N LEU A 361 46.70 28.55 -13.06
CA LEU A 361 46.41 27.55 -14.10
C LEU A 361 45.67 26.27 -13.67
N ARG A 362 44.37 26.24 -14.01
CA ARG A 362 43.68 25.01 -14.42
C ARG A 362 43.48 25.03 -15.94
N HIS A 363 44.19 24.10 -16.59
CA HIS A 363 43.80 23.36 -17.79
C HIS A 363 42.39 22.75 -17.61
N GLY A 364 41.63 22.38 -18.62
CA GLY A 364 41.91 22.08 -20.02
C GLY A 364 40.85 21.07 -20.44
N LEU A 365 40.16 21.37 -21.54
CA LEU A 365 39.01 20.64 -22.09
C LEU A 365 39.41 19.34 -22.81
N LEU A 366 38.43 18.44 -22.83
CA LEU A 366 38.34 17.16 -23.53
C LEU A 366 38.27 17.32 -25.06
N ALA A 367 39.00 16.47 -25.77
CA ALA A 367 38.73 15.84 -27.08
C ALA A 367 39.98 14.92 -27.33
N ASP A 368 39.92 13.71 -27.85
CA ASP A 368 39.32 13.30 -29.12
C ASP A 368 39.12 11.77 -29.18
N GLN A 369 38.18 11.39 -30.03
CA GLN A 369 38.00 10.05 -30.59
C GLN A 369 39.05 9.81 -31.69
N ASP A 370 39.53 8.57 -31.87
CA ASP A 370 39.38 7.83 -33.13
C ASP A 370 40.18 6.51 -33.19
N LEU A 371 39.56 5.50 -33.83
CA LEU A 371 40.10 4.45 -34.72
C LEU A 371 41.28 3.57 -34.23
N GLN A 372 41.43 2.26 -34.47
CA GLN A 372 40.79 1.17 -35.22
C GLN A 372 41.57 -0.15 -34.84
N PRO A 373 41.26 -1.34 -35.40
CA PRO A 373 41.38 -2.65 -34.75
C PRO A 373 42.69 -3.40 -35.01
N ARG A 374 42.87 -4.54 -34.32
CA ARG A 374 43.72 -5.62 -34.82
C ARG A 374 43.18 -7.01 -34.50
N GLU A 375 43.10 -7.78 -35.57
CA GLU A 375 42.86 -9.21 -35.68
C GLU A 375 43.96 -10.09 -35.06
N GLN A 376 43.54 -11.31 -34.71
CA GLN A 376 44.19 -12.61 -34.90
C GLN A 376 45.61 -12.89 -34.35
N LEU A 377 45.68 -13.94 -33.52
CA LEU A 377 46.49 -15.18 -33.62
C LEU A 377 46.20 -15.94 -32.28
N GLY A 378 45.75 -17.19 -32.21
CA GLY A 378 46.27 -18.36 -32.90
C GLY A 378 47.41 -18.96 -32.07
N GLY A 379 47.08 -19.86 -31.14
CA GLY A 379 48.03 -20.56 -30.26
C GLY A 379 47.37 -21.19 -29.05
#